data_AF-A0A6N8RBM1-F1
#
_entry.id   AF-A0A6N8RBM1-F1
#
_cell.length_a   1.000
_cell.length_b   1.000
_cell.length_c   1.000
_cell.angle_alpha   90.00
_cell.angle_beta   90.00
_cell.angle_gamma   90.00
#
_symmetry.space_group_name_H-M   'P 1'
#
loop_
_entity.id
_entity.type
_entity.pdbx_description
1 polymer ?
#
loop_
_entity_poly.entity_id
_entity_poly.type
_entity_poly.pdbx_seq_one_letter_code
_entity_poly.pdbx_strand_id
1 'polypeptide(L)'
;MRATWDLLTSGESEYQVHKSLPVQTEINGNRFTSKAHINGSTTLYTTYSHLLTAQEVSKEQMQIRDILARPAFYLTASQQRWEEYLKKGLTNPDATPEQTRVAVKAIETLNGNWRSPGGAVKFNTVTPSVTGRWFSGNQTWPWDTWKQAFAMAHFNPDIAKENIRAVFSWQIQPGDSVRPQDVGFVPDLIAWNLSPERGGDGGNWNERNTKPSLAAWSVMEV
;
A
#
# COMPACT_ATOMS: atom_id res chain seq x y z
N MET A 1 -10.22 10.47 14.70
CA MET A 1 -11.43 10.95 13.98
C MET A 1 -12.05 9.78 13.24
N ARG A 2 -13.36 9.56 13.36
CA ARG A 2 -14.07 8.40 12.77
C ARG A 2 -15.18 8.85 11.82
N ALA A 3 -14.84 9.66 10.82
CA ALA A 3 -15.79 10.07 9.77
C ALA A 3 -15.80 8.98 8.69
N THR A 4 -16.72 8.02 8.80
CA THR A 4 -16.78 6.75 8.04
C THR A 4 -16.51 6.87 6.55
N TRP A 5 -16.97 7.96 5.93
CA TRP A 5 -16.95 8.15 4.49
C TRP A 5 -15.90 9.13 3.99
N ASP A 6 -15.13 9.74 4.90
CA ASP A 6 -14.28 10.89 4.60
C ASP A 6 -12.88 10.78 5.21
N LEU A 7 -12.77 10.58 6.53
CA LEU A 7 -11.49 10.60 7.23
C LEU A 7 -11.49 9.72 8.48
N LEU A 8 -10.58 8.74 8.48
CA LEU A 8 -10.39 7.79 9.55
C LEU A 8 -8.96 7.89 10.09
N THR A 9 -8.83 8.28 11.36
CA THR A 9 -7.56 8.29 12.10
C THR A 9 -7.75 7.59 13.45
N SER A 10 -6.71 6.89 13.91
CA SER A 10 -6.68 6.21 15.22
C SER A 10 -6.69 7.19 16.40
N GLY A 11 -6.20 8.41 16.18
CA GLY A 11 -5.86 9.35 17.26
C GLY A 11 -4.41 9.25 17.72
N GLU A 12 -3.69 8.23 17.25
CA GLU A 12 -2.27 7.97 17.53
C GLU A 12 -1.40 8.13 16.27
N SER A 13 -2.03 8.49 15.14
CA SER A 13 -1.33 8.62 13.86
C SER A 13 -0.45 9.87 13.83
N GLU A 14 0.75 9.75 13.32
CA GLU A 14 1.74 10.82 13.24
C GLU A 14 2.28 11.00 11.82
N TYR A 15 2.69 12.23 11.50
CA TYR A 15 3.55 12.53 10.36
C TYR A 15 4.89 13.04 10.88
N GLN A 16 5.94 12.23 10.72
CA GLN A 16 7.26 12.53 11.27
C GLN A 16 8.24 12.99 10.20
N VAL A 17 9.10 13.95 10.58
CA VAL A 17 10.19 14.47 9.76
C VAL A 17 11.48 14.36 10.56
N HIS A 18 12.40 13.50 10.15
CA HIS A 18 13.72 13.35 10.78
C HIS A 18 14.81 13.74 9.79
N LYS A 19 15.83 14.45 10.25
CA LYS A 19 16.90 15.00 9.40
C LYS A 19 18.27 14.56 9.88
N SER A 20 19.21 14.42 8.96
CA SER A 20 20.61 14.08 9.26
C SER A 20 21.41 15.24 9.85
N LEU A 21 20.84 16.45 9.92
CA LEU A 21 21.46 17.62 10.54
C LEU A 21 20.56 18.23 11.63
N PRO A 22 21.14 18.81 12.69
CA PRO A 22 20.40 19.58 13.68
C PRO A 22 19.72 20.79 13.03
N VAL A 23 18.47 21.06 13.43
CA VAL A 23 17.69 22.22 13.01
C VAL A 23 17.04 22.89 14.22
N GLN A 24 16.92 24.21 14.18
CA GLN A 24 16.03 24.95 15.08
C GLN A 24 14.68 25.13 14.38
N THR A 25 13.61 24.64 15.00
CA THR A 25 12.26 24.70 14.42
C THR A 25 11.36 25.59 15.28
N GLU A 26 10.73 26.57 14.63
CA GLU A 26 9.70 27.43 15.21
C GLU A 26 8.33 27.02 14.64
N ILE A 27 7.32 26.89 15.50
CA ILE A 27 5.95 26.52 15.14
C ILE A 27 5.03 27.70 15.40
N ASN A 28 4.21 28.06 14.41
CA ASN A 28 3.21 29.11 14.51
C ASN A 28 1.87 28.60 13.96
N GLY A 29 1.01 28.12 14.85
CA GLY A 29 -0.24 27.45 14.49
C GLY A 29 0.02 26.25 13.57
N ASN A 30 -0.58 26.27 12.38
CA ASN A 30 -0.44 25.22 11.37
C ASN A 30 0.73 25.45 10.39
N ARG A 31 1.72 26.26 10.76
CA ARG A 31 2.92 26.56 9.97
C ARG A 31 4.17 26.31 10.80
N PHE A 32 5.28 25.99 10.16
CA PHE A 32 6.58 25.88 10.81
C PHE A 32 7.69 26.46 9.94
N THR A 33 8.79 26.87 10.58
CA THR A 33 10.04 27.25 9.91
C THR A 33 11.20 26.55 10.61
N SER A 34 12.02 25.82 9.85
CA SER A 34 13.23 25.17 10.37
C SER A 34 14.47 25.81 9.76
N LYS A 35 15.46 26.15 10.59
CA LYS A 35 16.72 26.79 10.17
C LYS A 35 17.92 25.93 10.57
N ALA A 36 18.94 25.90 9.71
CA ALA A 36 20.26 25.35 9.98
C ALA A 36 21.31 26.18 9.24
N HIS A 37 22.53 26.20 9.78
CA HIS A 37 23.69 26.81 9.14
C HIS A 37 24.62 25.71 8.64
N ILE A 38 25.19 25.91 7.44
CA ILE A 38 26.22 25.03 6.86
C ILE A 38 27.40 25.89 6.42
N ASN A 39 28.61 25.37 6.57
CA ASN A 39 29.84 26.12 6.28
C ASN A 39 30.33 25.98 4.83
N GLY A 40 29.64 25.17 4.01
CA GLY A 40 30.04 24.86 2.64
C GLY A 40 29.19 23.77 2.01
N SER A 41 29.69 23.14 0.94
CA SER A 41 29.00 22.03 0.27
C SER A 41 28.68 20.91 1.25
N THR A 42 27.42 20.49 1.32
CA THR A 42 26.92 19.49 2.27
C THR A 42 25.77 18.74 1.65
N THR A 43 25.75 17.41 1.84
CA THR A 43 24.60 16.55 1.51
C THR A 43 23.84 16.25 2.80
N LEU A 44 22.52 16.33 2.74
CA LEU A 44 21.62 16.09 3.86
C LEU A 44 20.52 15.12 3.48
N TYR A 45 20.08 14.33 4.44
CA TYR A 45 19.04 13.33 4.28
C TYR A 45 17.87 13.65 5.20
N THR A 46 16.66 13.41 4.71
CA THR A 46 15.42 13.59 5.46
C THR A 46 14.53 12.40 5.22
N THR A 47 13.96 11.83 6.28
CA THR A 47 12.89 10.83 6.18
C THR A 47 11.53 11.49 6.41
N TYR A 48 10.53 10.99 5.70
CA TYR A 48 9.13 11.35 5.86
C TYR A 48 8.34 10.08 6.12
N SER A 49 7.63 10.04 7.24
CA SER A 49 6.91 8.83 7.67
C SER A 49 5.49 9.21 8.10
N HIS A 50 4.49 8.65 7.43
CA HIS A 50 3.10 8.66 7.90
C HIS A 50 2.83 7.32 8.59
N LEU A 51 2.56 7.38 9.89
CA LEU A 51 2.46 6.22 10.77
C LEU A 51 1.07 6.23 11.42
N LEU A 52 0.32 5.15 11.29
CA LEU A 52 -1.13 5.16 11.51
C LEU A 52 -1.53 4.68 12.92
N THR A 53 -0.63 4.02 13.65
CA THR A 53 -0.84 3.49 15.01
C THR A 53 0.36 3.76 15.90
N ALA A 54 0.17 3.75 17.22
CA ALA A 54 1.29 3.89 18.16
C ALA A 54 2.35 2.78 18.00
N GLN A 55 1.93 1.57 17.61
CA GLN A 55 2.85 0.45 17.35
C GLN A 55 3.72 0.72 16.12
N GLU A 56 3.15 1.29 15.06
CA GLU A 56 3.90 1.73 13.89
C GLU A 56 4.89 2.83 14.26
N VAL A 57 4.44 3.84 15.03
CA VAL A 57 5.31 4.93 15.53
C VAL A 57 6.54 4.37 16.26
N SER A 58 6.33 3.44 17.19
CA SER A 58 7.42 2.84 17.97
C SER A 58 8.35 1.99 17.10
N LYS A 59 7.81 1.17 16.19
CA LYS A 59 8.59 0.25 15.35
C LYS A 59 9.46 1.02 14.36
N GLU A 60 8.94 2.11 13.80
CA GLU A 60 9.60 2.85 12.72
C GLU A 60 10.87 3.57 13.17
N GLN A 61 11.00 3.90 14.47
CA GLN A 61 12.15 4.66 14.97
C GLN A 61 13.50 3.97 14.69
N MET A 62 13.55 2.64 14.74
CA MET A 62 14.77 1.91 14.38
C MET A 62 15.06 1.98 12.88
N GLN A 63 14.01 1.90 12.04
CA GLN A 63 14.14 2.00 10.58
C GLN A 63 14.61 3.39 10.17
N ILE A 64 14.05 4.45 10.77
CA ILE A 64 14.46 5.84 10.53
C ILE A 64 15.95 6.04 10.84
N ARG A 65 16.41 5.54 12.00
CA ARG A 65 17.84 5.61 12.36
C ARG A 65 18.72 4.88 11.35
N ASP A 66 18.31 3.69 10.92
CA ASP A 66 19.06 2.91 9.94
C ASP A 66 19.12 3.58 8.55
N ILE A 67 18.01 4.17 8.10
CA ILE A 67 17.94 4.93 6.84
C ILE A 67 18.88 6.13 6.88
N LEU A 68 18.87 6.91 7.97
CA LEU A 68 19.76 8.06 8.11
C LEU A 68 21.24 7.66 8.30
N ALA A 69 21.51 6.46 8.80
CA ALA A 69 22.87 5.92 8.93
C ALA A 69 23.41 5.34 7.60
N ARG A 70 22.53 4.79 6.75
CA ARG A 70 22.89 4.11 5.49
C ARG A 70 22.06 4.62 4.29
N PRO A 71 21.97 5.93 4.03
CA PRO A 71 21.03 6.46 3.05
C PRO A 71 21.29 6.01 1.61
N ALA A 72 22.56 5.86 1.22
CA ALA A 72 22.94 5.37 -0.10
C ALA A 72 22.39 3.96 -0.37
N PHE A 73 22.37 3.09 0.65
CA PHE A 73 21.83 1.74 0.53
C PHE A 73 20.34 1.76 0.15
N TYR A 74 19.55 2.61 0.81
CA TYR A 74 18.11 2.72 0.53
C TYR A 74 17.82 3.37 -0.83
N LEU A 75 18.64 4.34 -1.25
CA LEU A 75 18.56 4.93 -2.60
C LEU A 75 18.84 3.87 -3.67
N THR A 76 19.93 3.11 -3.52
CA THR A 76 20.30 2.03 -4.44
C THR A 76 19.26 0.90 -4.46
N ALA A 77 18.72 0.51 -3.30
CA ALA A 77 17.67 -0.51 -3.22
C ALA A 77 16.41 -0.07 -3.98
N SER A 78 16.03 1.21 -3.91
CA SER A 78 14.94 1.74 -4.72
C SER A 78 15.25 1.71 -6.21
N GLN A 79 16.44 2.16 -6.62
CA GLN A 79 16.87 2.17 -8.03
C GLN A 79 16.83 0.76 -8.63
N GLN A 80 17.50 -0.19 -7.98
CA GLN A 80 17.59 -1.58 -8.45
C GLN A 80 16.21 -2.24 -8.56
N ARG A 81 15.32 -1.99 -7.58
CA ARG A 81 13.96 -2.53 -7.61
C ARG A 81 13.15 -2.00 -8.80
N TRP A 82 13.27 -0.71 -9.12
CA TRP A 82 12.60 -0.13 -10.28
C TRP A 82 13.21 -0.59 -11.61
N GLU A 83 14.54 -0.70 -11.69
CA GLU A 83 15.22 -1.28 -12.85
C GLU A 83 14.76 -2.73 -13.10
N GLU A 84 14.58 -3.53 -12.04
CA GLU A 84 14.07 -4.89 -12.15
C GLU A 84 12.62 -4.92 -12.67
N TYR A 85 11.74 -4.03 -12.20
CA TYR A 85 10.38 -3.92 -12.73
C TYR A 85 10.37 -3.64 -14.23
N LEU A 86 11.18 -2.68 -14.68
CA LEU A 86 11.26 -2.33 -16.10
C LEU A 86 11.87 -3.46 -16.94
N LYS A 87 12.93 -4.09 -16.43
CA LYS A 87 13.58 -5.23 -17.09
C LYS A 87 12.64 -6.42 -17.27
N LYS A 88 11.80 -6.72 -16.27
CA LYS A 88 10.81 -7.81 -16.33
C LYS A 88 9.60 -7.46 -17.19
N GLY A 89 9.10 -6.22 -17.08
CA GLY A 89 7.83 -5.82 -17.69
C GLY A 89 7.91 -5.34 -19.15
N LEU A 90 9.07 -4.84 -19.61
CA LEU A 90 9.23 -4.27 -20.95
C LEU A 90 9.88 -5.28 -21.91
N THR A 91 9.17 -6.37 -22.18
CA THR A 91 9.72 -7.54 -22.91
C THR A 91 9.27 -7.65 -24.36
N ASN A 92 8.41 -6.74 -24.85
CA ASN A 92 7.98 -6.73 -26.24
C ASN A 92 8.95 -5.89 -27.11
N PRO A 93 9.82 -6.51 -27.95
CA PRO A 93 10.77 -5.79 -28.78
C PRO A 93 10.12 -5.05 -29.96
N ASP A 94 8.89 -5.43 -30.33
CA ASP A 94 8.16 -4.86 -31.47
C ASP A 94 7.33 -3.62 -31.08
N ALA A 95 7.30 -3.28 -29.78
CA ALA A 95 6.57 -2.12 -29.30
C ALA A 95 7.25 -0.80 -29.71
N THR A 96 6.46 0.17 -30.18
CA THR A 96 6.98 1.53 -30.41
C THR A 96 7.39 2.19 -29.09
N PRO A 97 8.19 3.27 -29.10
CA PRO A 97 8.52 4.02 -27.89
C PRO A 97 7.28 4.52 -27.12
N GLU A 98 6.22 4.93 -27.84
CA GLU A 98 4.96 5.38 -27.25
C GLU A 98 4.20 4.23 -26.57
N GLN A 99 4.17 3.04 -27.19
CA GLN A 99 3.57 1.84 -26.61
C GLN A 99 4.33 1.37 -25.37
N THR A 100 5.66 1.38 -25.44
CA THR A 100 6.54 1.10 -24.28
C THR A 100 6.28 2.10 -23.15
N ARG A 101 6.10 3.38 -23.46
CA ARG A 101 5.77 4.41 -22.46
C ARG A 101 4.39 4.19 -21.81
N VAL A 102 3.42 3.63 -22.53
CA VAL A 102 2.14 3.20 -21.95
C VAL A 102 2.35 2.05 -20.96
N ALA A 103 3.20 1.07 -21.28
CA ALA A 103 3.54 -0.01 -20.34
C ALA A 103 4.24 0.51 -19.08
N VAL A 104 5.19 1.45 -19.21
CA VAL A 104 5.83 2.12 -18.06
C VAL A 104 4.78 2.82 -17.19
N LYS A 105 3.84 3.55 -17.80
CA LYS A 105 2.73 4.19 -17.07
C LYS A 105 1.88 3.16 -16.31
N ALA A 106 1.62 2.00 -16.89
CA ALA A 106 0.87 0.93 -16.23
C ALA A 106 1.64 0.37 -15.02
N ILE A 107 2.95 0.13 -15.16
CA ILE A 107 3.85 -0.31 -14.06
C ILE A 107 3.83 0.71 -12.91
N GLU A 108 3.99 2.00 -13.23
CA GLU A 108 3.93 3.09 -12.24
C GLU A 108 2.57 3.15 -11.54
N THR A 109 1.48 3.04 -12.29
CA THR A 109 0.11 3.09 -11.76
C THR A 109 -0.15 1.93 -10.79
N LEU A 110 0.17 0.71 -11.19
CA LEU A 110 -0.06 -0.50 -10.38
C LEU A 110 0.80 -0.50 -9.11
N ASN A 111 2.09 -0.15 -9.21
CA ASN A 111 2.96 -0.01 -8.04
C ASN A 111 2.52 1.17 -7.15
N GLY A 112 2.03 2.26 -7.73
CA GLY A 112 1.46 3.40 -7.01
C GLY A 112 0.14 3.07 -6.31
N ASN A 113 -0.55 2.00 -6.72
CA ASN A 113 -1.77 1.50 -6.11
C ASN A 113 -1.56 0.39 -5.05
N TRP A 114 -0.32 -0.10 -4.89
CA TRP A 114 0.07 -1.12 -3.91
C TRP A 114 0.24 -0.59 -2.47
N ARG A 115 -0.50 -1.15 -1.53
CA ARG A 115 -0.45 -0.87 -0.09
C ARG A 115 0.21 -2.01 0.69
N SER A 116 0.99 -1.63 1.70
CA SER A 116 1.47 -2.56 2.71
C SER A 116 0.31 -3.02 3.64
N PRO A 117 0.52 -4.09 4.43
CA PRO A 117 -0.45 -4.52 5.44
C PRO A 117 -0.87 -3.39 6.37
N GLY A 118 -2.15 -3.39 6.77
CA GLY A 118 -2.72 -2.34 7.61
C GLY A 118 -4.13 -2.69 8.08
N GLY A 119 -4.42 -2.43 9.36
CA GLY A 119 -5.71 -2.76 9.97
C GLY A 119 -6.02 -4.26 9.86
N ALA A 120 -7.21 -4.60 9.38
CA ALA A 120 -7.68 -5.98 9.20
C ALA A 120 -6.99 -6.72 8.03
N VAL A 121 -6.42 -6.01 7.06
CA VAL A 121 -5.74 -6.63 5.90
C VAL A 121 -4.27 -6.90 6.25
N LYS A 122 -3.91 -8.18 6.41
CA LYS A 122 -2.58 -8.62 6.90
C LYS A 122 -1.53 -8.86 5.82
N PHE A 123 -1.91 -8.76 4.56
CA PHE A 123 -1.05 -8.95 3.39
C PHE A 123 -0.89 -7.63 2.63
N ASN A 124 0.16 -7.54 1.80
CA ASN A 124 0.21 -6.46 0.82
C ASN A 124 -0.96 -6.60 -0.15
N THR A 125 -1.48 -5.48 -0.65
CA THR A 125 -2.63 -5.49 -1.57
C THR A 125 -2.55 -4.35 -2.57
N VAL A 126 -3.31 -4.44 -3.67
CA VAL A 126 -3.38 -3.40 -4.69
C VAL A 126 -4.82 -2.92 -4.77
N THR A 127 -4.98 -1.62 -4.61
CA THR A 127 -6.30 -0.99 -4.69
C THR A 127 -6.60 -0.55 -6.13
N PRO A 128 -7.86 -0.33 -6.52
CA PRO A 128 -8.17 0.13 -7.87
C PRO A 128 -7.56 1.50 -8.20
N SER A 129 -7.48 2.41 -7.22
CA SER A 129 -6.86 3.72 -7.38
C SER A 129 -6.55 4.38 -6.04
N VAL A 130 -5.29 4.73 -5.81
CA VAL A 130 -4.87 5.47 -4.61
C VAL A 130 -5.48 6.87 -4.52
N THR A 131 -5.88 7.46 -5.63
CA THR A 131 -6.52 8.79 -5.69
C THR A 131 -8.05 8.73 -5.83
N GLY A 132 -8.63 7.53 -5.90
CA GLY A 132 -10.06 7.35 -6.10
C GLY A 132 -10.87 7.66 -4.83
N ARG A 133 -12.00 8.36 -5.00
CA ARG A 133 -12.92 8.75 -3.91
C ARG A 133 -13.33 7.61 -2.99
N TRP A 134 -13.49 6.40 -3.55
CA TRP A 134 -13.91 5.19 -2.85
C TRP A 134 -12.94 4.03 -3.05
N PHE A 135 -11.77 4.27 -3.65
CA PHE A 135 -10.81 3.21 -4.00
C PHE A 135 -9.48 3.33 -3.24
N SER A 136 -9.27 4.42 -2.50
CA SER A 136 -8.04 4.65 -1.74
C SER A 136 -7.99 3.83 -0.43
N GLY A 137 -6.97 4.07 0.40
CA GLY A 137 -6.64 3.23 1.54
C GLY A 137 -6.14 1.87 1.05
N ASN A 138 -6.50 0.79 1.74
CA ASN A 138 -6.26 -0.60 1.33
C ASN A 138 -7.58 -1.35 1.05
N GLN A 139 -8.52 -0.66 0.41
CA GLN A 139 -9.78 -1.26 -0.02
C GLN A 139 -9.55 -2.16 -1.22
N THR A 140 -9.90 -3.44 -1.09
CA THR A 140 -9.51 -4.47 -2.04
C THR A 140 -10.72 -5.28 -2.47
N TRP A 141 -10.86 -5.43 -3.79
CA TRP A 141 -11.94 -6.18 -4.43
C TRP A 141 -11.38 -7.42 -5.15
N PRO A 142 -12.11 -8.55 -5.16
CA PRO A 142 -11.65 -9.77 -5.84
C PRO A 142 -11.45 -9.58 -7.35
N TRP A 143 -12.42 -9.02 -8.08
CA TRP A 143 -12.32 -8.91 -9.54
C TRP A 143 -11.17 -8.01 -9.99
N ASP A 144 -10.99 -6.89 -9.33
CA ASP A 144 -9.87 -5.98 -9.53
C ASP A 144 -8.55 -6.71 -9.26
N THR A 145 -8.48 -7.44 -8.15
CA THR A 145 -7.30 -8.23 -7.76
C THR A 145 -6.89 -9.25 -8.81
N TRP A 146 -7.84 -10.00 -9.38
CA TRP A 146 -7.51 -10.99 -10.41
C TRP A 146 -6.82 -10.35 -11.62
N LYS A 147 -7.32 -9.21 -12.08
CA LYS A 147 -6.72 -8.47 -13.22
C LYS A 147 -5.37 -7.87 -12.85
N GLN A 148 -5.29 -7.26 -11.68
CA GLN A 148 -4.07 -6.61 -11.20
C GLN A 148 -2.95 -7.63 -11.02
N ALA A 149 -3.22 -8.73 -10.33
CA ALA A 149 -2.23 -9.77 -10.07
C ALA A 149 -1.79 -10.46 -11.36
N PHE A 150 -2.70 -10.73 -12.31
CA PHE A 150 -2.34 -11.23 -13.64
C PHE A 150 -1.31 -10.31 -14.32
N ALA A 151 -1.59 -9.01 -14.44
CA ALA A 151 -0.64 -8.08 -15.05
C ALA A 151 0.66 -7.94 -14.25
N MET A 152 0.57 -7.92 -12.92
CA MET A 152 1.72 -7.78 -12.04
C MET A 152 2.62 -9.01 -11.98
N ALA A 153 2.12 -10.21 -12.34
CA ALA A 153 2.96 -11.40 -12.48
C ALA A 153 4.18 -11.14 -13.40
N HIS A 154 3.98 -10.33 -14.45
CA HIS A 154 5.01 -10.04 -15.45
C HIS A 154 6.08 -9.02 -15.02
N PHE A 155 5.89 -8.29 -13.92
CA PHE A 155 6.90 -7.29 -13.51
C PHE A 155 7.10 -7.16 -11.99
N ASN A 156 6.08 -7.43 -11.18
CA ASN A 156 6.13 -7.41 -9.72
C ASN A 156 5.37 -8.62 -9.11
N PRO A 157 5.84 -9.86 -9.35
CA PRO A 157 5.13 -11.08 -8.98
C PRO A 157 4.99 -11.27 -7.47
N ASP A 158 5.88 -10.71 -6.66
CA ASP A 158 5.77 -10.79 -5.21
C ASP A 158 4.53 -10.09 -4.69
N ILE A 159 4.22 -8.91 -5.22
CA ILE A 159 3.00 -8.18 -4.87
C ILE A 159 1.76 -8.79 -5.55
N ALA A 160 1.89 -9.41 -6.73
CA ALA A 160 0.79 -10.16 -7.33
C ALA A 160 0.31 -11.30 -6.41
N LYS A 161 1.25 -12.12 -5.90
CA LYS A 161 0.96 -13.19 -4.92
C LYS A 161 0.30 -12.63 -3.66
N GLU A 162 0.86 -11.56 -3.11
CA GLU A 162 0.33 -10.94 -1.90
C GLU A 162 -1.08 -10.38 -2.09
N ASN A 163 -1.37 -9.75 -3.22
CA ASN A 163 -2.69 -9.20 -3.49
C ASN A 163 -3.77 -10.29 -3.52
N ILE A 164 -3.46 -11.43 -4.16
CA ILE A 164 -4.32 -12.63 -4.14
C ILE A 164 -4.51 -13.12 -2.70
N ARG A 165 -3.42 -13.23 -1.91
CA ARG A 165 -3.50 -13.65 -0.50
C ARG A 165 -4.37 -12.69 0.32
N ALA A 166 -4.29 -11.38 0.08
CA ALA A 166 -5.11 -10.40 0.79
C ALA A 166 -6.60 -10.72 0.62
N VAL A 167 -7.06 -10.94 -0.61
CA VAL A 167 -8.46 -11.28 -0.90
C VAL A 167 -8.89 -12.59 -0.22
N PHE A 168 -8.07 -13.64 -0.31
CA PHE A 168 -8.39 -14.93 0.31
C PHE A 168 -8.21 -14.96 1.82
N SER A 169 -7.51 -14.00 2.43
CA SER A 169 -7.28 -13.95 3.88
C SER A 169 -8.55 -13.79 4.71
N TRP A 170 -9.64 -13.33 4.07
CA TRP A 170 -10.96 -13.19 4.65
C TRP A 170 -12.00 -14.11 3.98
N GLN A 171 -11.54 -15.17 3.29
CA GLN A 171 -12.43 -16.21 2.80
C GLN A 171 -13.12 -16.91 3.99
N ILE A 172 -14.43 -17.08 3.90
CA ILE A 172 -15.25 -17.64 4.98
C ILE A 172 -14.85 -19.09 5.25
N GLN A 173 -14.56 -19.36 6.52
CA GLN A 173 -14.19 -20.68 7.03
C GLN A 173 -15.39 -21.34 7.73
N PRO A 174 -15.38 -22.68 7.91
CA PRO A 174 -16.37 -23.36 8.74
C PRO A 174 -16.45 -22.74 10.15
N GLY A 175 -17.67 -22.50 10.63
CA GLY A 175 -17.90 -21.90 11.95
C GLY A 175 -17.72 -20.37 12.01
N ASP A 176 -17.70 -19.68 10.85
CA ASP A 176 -17.72 -18.22 10.82
C ASP A 176 -18.89 -17.64 11.64
N SER A 177 -18.61 -16.62 12.45
CA SER A 177 -19.55 -16.07 13.43
C SER A 177 -20.68 -15.24 12.81
N VAL A 178 -20.54 -14.79 11.56
CA VAL A 178 -21.52 -13.93 10.89
C VAL A 178 -22.34 -14.73 9.87
N ARG A 179 -21.68 -15.61 9.12
CA ARG A 179 -22.27 -16.30 7.97
C ARG A 179 -21.74 -17.73 7.81
N PRO A 180 -22.00 -18.64 8.77
CA PRO A 180 -21.47 -20.00 8.74
C PRO A 180 -21.95 -20.81 7.52
N GLN A 181 -23.05 -20.42 6.88
CA GLN A 181 -23.56 -21.04 5.64
C GLN A 181 -22.74 -20.70 4.38
N ASP A 182 -21.90 -19.66 4.42
CA ASP A 182 -21.20 -19.13 3.26
C ASP A 182 -19.75 -19.66 3.15
N VAL A 183 -19.43 -20.86 3.62
CA VAL A 183 -18.07 -21.41 3.57
C VAL A 183 -17.48 -21.35 2.14
N GLY A 184 -16.27 -20.82 2.02
CA GLY A 184 -15.59 -20.60 0.75
C GLY A 184 -15.92 -19.27 0.06
N PHE A 185 -16.91 -18.52 0.55
CA PHE A 185 -17.22 -17.17 0.07
C PHE A 185 -16.04 -16.22 0.26
N VAL A 186 -15.81 -15.37 -0.74
CA VAL A 186 -14.81 -14.31 -0.72
C VAL A 186 -15.54 -12.96 -0.70
N PRO A 187 -15.31 -12.10 0.32
CA PRO A 187 -15.95 -10.80 0.43
C PRO A 187 -15.79 -9.93 -0.81
N ASP A 188 -16.78 -9.09 -1.08
CA ASP A 188 -16.72 -8.11 -2.16
C ASP A 188 -15.62 -7.07 -1.93
N LEU A 189 -15.55 -6.56 -0.69
CA LEU A 189 -14.66 -5.48 -0.32
C LEU A 189 -14.11 -5.75 1.07
N ILE A 190 -12.79 -5.92 1.17
CA ILE A 190 -12.04 -5.91 2.43
C ILE A 190 -11.25 -4.61 2.57
N ALA A 191 -11.05 -4.13 3.80
CA ALA A 191 -10.39 -2.85 4.06
C ALA A 191 -9.76 -2.83 5.46
N TRP A 192 -9.12 -1.72 5.82
CA TRP A 192 -8.52 -1.50 7.14
C TRP A 192 -9.48 -1.80 8.31
N ASN A 193 -10.72 -1.30 8.26
CA ASN A 193 -11.69 -1.42 9.33
C ASN A 193 -12.73 -2.48 8.97
N LEU A 194 -12.96 -3.43 9.87
CA LEU A 194 -14.03 -4.44 9.76
C LEU A 194 -15.42 -3.80 9.82
N SER A 195 -16.44 -4.50 9.33
CA SER A 195 -17.83 -4.10 9.53
C SER A 195 -18.26 -4.20 11.01
N PRO A 196 -19.36 -3.54 11.42
CA PRO A 196 -19.91 -3.70 12.77
C PRO A 196 -20.23 -5.14 13.16
N GLU A 197 -20.72 -5.96 12.23
CA GLU A 197 -21.02 -7.39 12.45
C GLU A 197 -19.75 -8.20 12.79
N ARG A 198 -18.58 -7.70 12.37
CA ARG A 198 -17.26 -8.28 12.70
C ARG A 198 -16.52 -7.51 13.78
N GLY A 199 -17.21 -6.63 14.52
CA GLY A 199 -16.66 -5.90 15.67
C GLY A 199 -15.84 -4.66 15.32
N GLY A 200 -15.90 -4.18 14.08
CA GLY A 200 -15.30 -2.92 13.67
C GLY A 200 -16.33 -1.79 13.55
N ASP A 201 -15.93 -0.71 12.90
CA ASP A 201 -16.74 0.49 12.62
C ASP A 201 -16.59 0.97 11.16
N GLY A 202 -16.12 0.08 10.27
CA GLY A 202 -15.94 0.35 8.86
C GLY A 202 -17.26 0.30 8.09
N GLY A 203 -17.52 1.32 7.28
CA GLY A 203 -18.70 1.37 6.41
C GLY A 203 -18.51 0.72 5.04
N ASN A 204 -17.26 0.51 4.59
CA ASN A 204 -16.97 -0.02 3.26
C ASN A 204 -16.91 -1.55 3.22
N TRP A 205 -16.54 -2.21 4.32
CA TRP A 205 -16.42 -3.67 4.37
C TRP A 205 -17.72 -4.33 3.90
N ASN A 206 -17.65 -5.13 2.83
CA ASN A 206 -18.85 -5.63 2.16
C ASN A 206 -18.81 -7.14 1.93
N GLU A 207 -19.79 -7.81 2.52
CA GLU A 207 -20.05 -9.26 2.35
C GLU A 207 -21.46 -9.54 1.82
N ARG A 208 -22.16 -8.52 1.30
CA ARG A 208 -23.51 -8.70 0.73
C ARG A 208 -23.48 -9.51 -0.57
N ASN A 209 -22.34 -9.56 -1.23
CA ASN A 209 -22.11 -10.22 -2.52
C ASN A 209 -20.61 -10.54 -2.65
N THR A 210 -20.26 -11.27 -3.72
CA THR A 210 -18.86 -11.40 -4.18
C THR A 210 -18.74 -10.74 -5.57
N LYS A 211 -17.70 -11.09 -6.33
CA LYS A 211 -17.47 -10.66 -7.72
C LYS A 211 -17.21 -11.84 -8.66
N PRO A 212 -17.33 -11.67 -9.99
CA PRO A 212 -17.03 -12.74 -10.95
C PRO A 212 -15.64 -13.36 -10.72
N SER A 213 -15.58 -14.69 -10.70
CA SER A 213 -14.36 -15.40 -10.32
C SER A 213 -13.45 -15.65 -11.53
N LEU A 214 -12.35 -14.91 -11.57
CA LEU A 214 -11.17 -15.22 -12.40
C LEU A 214 -9.99 -15.62 -11.51
N ALA A 215 -10.26 -16.13 -10.31
CA ALA A 215 -9.23 -16.42 -9.32
C ALA A 215 -8.22 -17.47 -9.81
N ALA A 216 -8.70 -18.60 -10.32
CA ALA A 216 -7.84 -19.65 -10.85
C ALA A 216 -7.02 -19.18 -12.06
N TRP A 217 -7.61 -18.38 -12.94
CA TRP A 217 -6.91 -17.75 -14.06
C TRP A 217 -5.78 -16.84 -13.58
N SER A 218 -6.04 -15.99 -12.59
CA SER A 218 -5.03 -15.10 -12.02
C SER A 218 -3.94 -15.84 -11.25
N VAL A 219 -4.28 -16.93 -10.56
CA VAL A 219 -3.30 -17.77 -9.85
C VAL A 219 -2.41 -18.51 -10.84
N MET A 220 -2.96 -18.96 -11.98
CA MET A 220 -2.21 -19.69 -13.00
C MET A 220 -1.14 -18.83 -13.71
N GLU A 221 -1.39 -17.53 -13.85
CA GLU A 221 -0.42 -16.62 -14.49
C GLU A 221 0.79 -16.28 -13.58
N VAL A 222 0.62 -16.40 -12.28
CA VAL A 222 1.63 -16.09 -11.26
C VAL A 222 2.59 -17.26 -11.07
#